data_AF-A0A2T7ULU8-F1
#
_entry.id   AF-A0A2T7ULU8-F1
#
_cell.length_a   1.000
_cell.length_b   1.000
_cell.length_c   1.000
_cell.angle_alpha   90.00
_cell.angle_beta   90.00
_cell.angle_gamma   90.00
#
_symmetry.space_group_name_H-M   'P 1'
#
loop_
_entity.id
_entity.type
_entity.pdbx_description
1 polymer ?
#
loop_
_entity_poly.entity_id
_entity_poly.type
_entity_poly.pdbx_seq_one_letter_code
_entity_poly.pdbx_strand_id
1 'polypeptide(L)'
;MNRRDFLRAGALAAAGGAVLAPGEVLALTGEVVEVATSPTIPFVIEVRGRPGTYAFCYPCDRISHGNQYVLRDGRLIRGEKFGTTRVNMGDGRGWVDIPNQSLDPEVIGWVKTVHQEDRAGWHQLAWDLA
;
A
#
# COMPACT_ATOMS: atom_id res chain seq x y z
N MET A 1 -14.47 -26.85 44.41
CA MET A 1 -13.62 -25.68 44.09
C MET A 1 -12.19 -26.07 44.42
N ASN A 2 -11.36 -26.44 43.44
CA ASN A 2 -9.97 -26.81 43.71
C ASN A 2 -9.11 -26.63 42.46
N ARG A 3 -8.01 -25.87 42.61
CA ARG A 3 -6.65 -26.18 42.15
C ARG A 3 -5.83 -24.90 42.01
N ARG A 4 -5.05 -24.62 43.04
CA ARG A 4 -3.68 -24.14 42.90
C ARG A 4 -2.76 -25.18 43.54
N ASP A 5 -1.48 -25.09 43.18
CA ASP A 5 -0.33 -25.95 43.53
C ASP A 5 0.12 -26.82 42.35
N PHE A 6 0.96 -26.28 41.46
CA PHE A 6 2.42 -26.07 41.53
C PHE A 6 3.24 -27.31 41.11
N LEU A 7 3.90 -27.15 39.95
CA LEU A 7 5.18 -27.68 39.49
C LEU A 7 5.46 -29.19 39.53
N ARG A 8 5.60 -29.78 38.34
CA ARG A 8 6.82 -30.53 37.99
C ARG A 8 7.16 -30.34 36.51
N ALA A 9 8.39 -29.86 36.31
CA ALA A 9 9.06 -29.63 35.04
C ALA A 9 9.60 -30.94 34.42
N GLY A 10 9.80 -30.90 33.10
CA GLY A 10 10.56 -31.84 32.28
C GLY A 10 10.43 -31.42 30.81
N ALA A 11 11.16 -30.37 30.41
CA ALA A 11 12.39 -30.43 29.59
C ALA A 11 12.08 -30.73 28.10
N LEU A 12 12.06 -29.72 27.24
CA LEU A 12 13.19 -29.17 26.47
C LEU A 12 13.21 -29.75 25.04
N ALA A 13 12.65 -28.98 24.11
CA ALA A 13 13.14 -28.96 22.73
C ALA A 13 13.25 -27.48 22.34
N ALA A 14 14.45 -26.95 22.54
CA ALA A 14 14.86 -25.68 22.01
C ALA A 14 15.08 -25.81 20.50
N ALA A 15 14.39 -24.95 19.74
CA ALA A 15 14.82 -24.35 18.49
C ALA A 15 13.70 -23.37 18.15
N GLY A 16 13.72 -22.15 18.69
CA GLY A 16 14.58 -21.10 18.19
C GLY A 16 13.64 -20.10 17.53
N GLY A 17 13.23 -19.08 18.28
CA GLY A 17 12.44 -17.99 17.74
C GLY A 17 13.26 -17.28 16.67
N ALA A 18 12.78 -17.34 15.43
CA ALA A 18 13.19 -16.39 14.41
C ALA A 18 12.16 -15.26 14.41
N VAL A 19 12.48 -14.19 15.13
CA VAL A 19 11.99 -12.88 14.74
C VAL A 19 12.71 -12.57 13.43
N LEU A 20 12.04 -12.78 12.30
CA LEU A 20 12.61 -12.44 11.00
C LEU A 20 12.78 -10.92 10.95
N ALA A 21 14.02 -10.48 10.88
CA ALA A 21 14.33 -9.13 10.44
C ALA A 21 13.78 -8.94 9.01
N PRO A 22 13.36 -7.73 8.64
CA PRO A 22 12.92 -7.46 7.27
C PRO A 22 14.08 -7.77 6.30
N GLY A 23 13.93 -8.79 5.45
CA GLY A 23 14.87 -9.08 4.36
C GLY A 23 15.33 -10.53 4.17
N GLU A 24 14.94 -11.51 5.01
CA GLU A 24 15.38 -12.90 4.80
C GLU A 24 14.36 -13.76 4.04
N VAL A 25 14.81 -14.31 2.91
CA VAL A 25 14.05 -15.25 2.06
C VAL A 25 14.21 -16.67 2.61
N LEU A 26 13.15 -17.19 3.21
CA LEU A 26 13.05 -18.60 3.57
C LEU A 26 12.73 -19.41 2.30
N ALA A 27 13.74 -20.02 1.68
CA ALA A 27 13.53 -20.92 0.55
C ALA A 27 13.02 -22.28 1.03
N LEU A 28 11.70 -22.43 1.16
CA LEU A 28 11.03 -23.72 1.28
C LEU A 28 9.88 -23.78 0.26
N THR A 29 10.02 -24.68 -0.70
CA THR A 29 9.01 -25.15 -1.67
C THR A 29 8.37 -24.09 -2.57
N GLY A 30 8.98 -23.86 -3.75
CA GLY A 30 8.34 -23.96 -5.08
C GLY A 30 7.07 -23.19 -5.46
N GLU A 31 6.43 -22.47 -4.55
CA GLU A 31 5.29 -21.62 -4.82
C GLU A 31 5.65 -20.24 -4.29
N VAL A 32 6.08 -19.36 -5.19
CA VAL A 32 6.16 -17.93 -4.90
C VAL A 32 4.72 -17.46 -4.78
N VAL A 33 4.15 -17.61 -3.59
CA VAL A 33 2.99 -16.81 -3.20
C VAL A 33 3.56 -15.40 -3.07
N GLU A 34 3.48 -14.62 -4.14
CA GLU A 34 3.56 -13.17 -4.02
C GLU A 34 2.39 -12.75 -3.13
N VAL A 35 2.61 -12.79 -1.81
CA VAL A 35 1.76 -12.08 -0.89
C VAL A 35 2.00 -10.63 -1.24
N ALA A 36 1.11 -10.09 -2.05
CA ALA A 36 0.98 -8.68 -2.33
C ALA A 36 0.75 -7.95 -1.00
N THR A 37 1.80 -7.71 -0.23
CA THR A 37 1.71 -7.01 1.05
C THR A 37 1.42 -5.56 0.75
N SER A 38 0.14 -5.20 0.71
CA SER A 38 -0.25 -3.81 0.81
C SER A 38 0.34 -3.23 2.09
N PRO A 39 0.86 -2.00 2.08
CA PRO A 39 1.41 -1.37 3.28
C PRO A 39 0.41 -1.43 4.44
N THR A 40 0.88 -1.52 5.69
CA THR A 40 0.02 -1.52 6.88
C THR A 40 0.15 -0.24 7.71
N ILE A 41 1.13 0.60 7.37
CA ILE A 41 1.41 1.90 7.98
C ILE A 41 1.48 2.98 6.89
N PRO A 42 1.30 4.27 7.24
CA PRO A 42 1.50 5.36 6.28
C PRO A 42 2.87 5.28 5.63
N PHE A 43 2.92 5.59 4.34
CA PHE A 43 4.13 5.43 3.53
C PHE A 43 4.30 6.59 2.55
N VAL A 44 5.53 6.73 2.06
CA VAL A 44 5.90 7.69 1.02
C VAL A 44 6.36 6.91 -0.20
N ILE A 45 5.95 7.33 -1.39
CA ILE A 45 6.33 6.72 -2.66
C ILE A 45 6.62 7.79 -3.71
N GLU A 46 7.65 7.58 -4.52
CA GLU A 46 7.92 8.44 -5.68
C GLU A 46 6.84 8.24 -6.74
N VAL A 47 6.34 9.34 -7.30
CA VAL A 47 5.29 9.34 -8.30
C VAL A 47 5.88 8.96 -9.66
N ARG A 48 5.39 7.85 -10.22
CA ARG A 48 5.86 7.36 -11.53
C ARG A 48 5.69 8.43 -12.60
N GLY A 49 6.76 8.66 -13.36
CA GLY A 49 6.78 9.64 -14.45
C GLY A 49 6.97 11.09 -14.00
N ARG A 50 7.16 11.35 -12.69
CA ARG A 50 7.43 12.67 -12.15
C ARG A 50 8.63 12.62 -11.17
N PRO A 51 9.87 12.59 -11.69
CA PRO A 51 11.06 12.51 -10.85
C PRO A 51 11.10 13.61 -9.79
N GLY A 52 11.47 13.25 -8.56
CA GLY A 52 11.51 14.20 -7.44
C GLY A 52 10.13 14.60 -6.90
N THR A 53 9.06 13.93 -7.32
CA THR A 53 7.70 14.09 -6.78
C THR A 53 7.34 12.88 -5.92
N TYR A 54 6.84 13.11 -4.72
CA TYR A 54 6.55 12.09 -3.72
C TYR A 54 5.13 12.22 -3.18
N ALA A 55 4.44 11.10 -3.02
CA ALA A 55 3.10 11.03 -2.44
C ALA A 55 3.15 10.43 -1.04
N PHE A 56 2.58 11.13 -0.06
CA PHE A 56 2.31 10.58 1.27
C PHE A 56 0.93 9.93 1.29
N CYS A 57 0.90 8.66 1.69
CA CYS A 57 -0.26 7.79 1.53
C CYS A 57 -0.63 7.09 2.85
N TYR A 58 -1.93 6.96 3.09
CA TYR A 58 -2.45 5.96 4.03
C TYR A 58 -2.74 4.68 3.27
N PRO A 59 -2.46 3.49 3.82
CA PRO A 59 -2.76 2.26 3.10
C PRO A 59 -4.24 2.04 2.86
N CYS A 60 -4.57 1.59 1.65
CA CYS A 60 -5.87 1.09 1.28
C CYS A 60 -5.75 0.19 0.04
N ASP A 61 -6.69 -0.73 -0.13
CA ASP A 61 -6.73 -1.74 -1.19
C ASP A 61 -7.95 -1.58 -2.12
N ARG A 62 -8.64 -0.43 -2.03
CA ARG A 62 -9.88 -0.19 -2.77
C ARG A 62 -10.18 1.29 -2.94
N ILE A 63 -10.88 1.59 -4.03
CA ILE A 63 -11.43 2.92 -4.32
C ILE A 63 -12.80 3.06 -3.63
N SER A 64 -13.05 4.20 -2.98
CA SER A 64 -14.27 4.44 -2.21
C SER A 64 -14.94 5.79 -2.47
N HIS A 65 -14.16 6.86 -2.59
CA HIS A 65 -14.65 8.24 -2.77
C HIS A 65 -13.77 8.94 -3.80
N GLY A 66 -14.25 10.07 -4.35
CA GLY A 66 -13.60 10.96 -5.35
C GLY A 66 -12.24 11.54 -4.95
N ASN A 67 -11.33 10.67 -4.53
CA ASN A 67 -10.02 10.90 -3.95
C ASN A 67 -8.93 10.44 -4.92
N GLN A 68 -7.70 10.77 -4.58
CA GLN A 68 -6.52 10.31 -5.28
C GLN A 68 -5.94 9.06 -4.63
N TYR A 69 -5.58 8.09 -5.44
CA TYR A 69 -5.05 6.80 -5.01
C TYR A 69 -3.72 6.56 -5.71
N VAL A 70 -2.86 5.75 -5.08
CA VAL A 70 -1.61 5.28 -5.67
C VAL A 70 -1.73 3.80 -6.00
N LEU A 71 -1.33 3.47 -7.22
CA LEU A 71 -1.21 2.09 -7.68
C LEU A 71 0.15 1.50 -7.29
N ARG A 72 0.26 0.18 -7.30
CA ARG A 72 1.47 -0.58 -6.97
C ARG A 72 2.68 -0.18 -7.82
N ASP A 73 2.43 0.30 -9.04
CA ASP A 73 3.48 0.76 -9.96
C ASP A 73 3.86 2.24 -9.75
N GLY A 74 3.33 2.90 -8.72
CA GLY A 74 3.64 4.30 -8.38
C GLY A 74 2.85 5.33 -9.18
N ARG A 75 1.93 4.93 -10.07
CA ARG A 75 1.03 5.89 -10.74
C ARG A 75 -0.01 6.41 -9.76
N LEU A 76 -0.35 7.69 -9.91
CA LEU A 76 -1.48 8.29 -9.22
C LEU A 76 -2.71 8.29 -10.11
N ILE A 77 -3.86 7.94 -9.53
CA ILE A 77 -5.15 7.98 -10.20
C ILE A 77 -6.14 8.75 -9.34
N ARG A 78 -7.18 9.33 -9.95
CA ARG A 78 -8.37 9.75 -9.22
C ARG A 78 -9.44 8.69 -9.40
N GLY A 79 -10.08 8.27 -8.33
CA GLY A 79 -11.11 7.24 -8.37
C GLY A 79 -12.36 7.69 -7.64
N GLU A 80 -13.52 7.23 -8.07
CA GLU A 80 -14.77 7.31 -7.29
C GLU A 80 -15.59 6.04 -7.52
N LYS A 81 -16.41 5.65 -6.52
CA LYS A 81 -17.22 4.44 -6.58
C LYS A 81 -18.69 4.76 -6.32
N PHE A 82 -19.50 4.70 -7.38
CA PHE A 82 -20.95 4.95 -7.35
C PHE A 82 -21.67 3.91 -8.22
N GLY A 83 -21.84 2.69 -7.70
CA GLY A 83 -22.36 1.55 -8.48
C GLY A 83 -21.28 0.93 -9.38
N THR A 84 -20.63 1.76 -10.20
CA THR A 84 -19.40 1.46 -10.95
C THR A 84 -18.21 2.24 -10.39
N THR A 85 -17.00 1.73 -10.61
CA THR A 85 -15.76 2.44 -10.31
C THR A 85 -15.43 3.31 -11.51
N ARG A 86 -15.29 4.61 -11.29
CA ARG A 86 -14.85 5.58 -12.30
C ARG A 86 -13.46 6.02 -11.94
N VAL A 87 -12.57 6.09 -12.93
CA VAL A 87 -11.18 6.50 -12.72
C VAL A 87 -10.73 7.53 -13.74
N ASN A 88 -9.90 8.46 -13.30
CA ASN A 88 -9.15 9.36 -14.15
C ASN A 88 -7.66 9.05 -13.95
N MET A 89 -7.00 8.66 -15.03
CA MET A 89 -5.59 8.24 -15.03
C MET A 89 -4.60 9.41 -15.14
N GLY A 90 -5.09 10.65 -15.30
CA GLY A 90 -4.24 11.82 -15.55
C GLY A 90 -3.58 11.83 -16.93
N ASP A 91 -4.11 11.05 -17.89
CA ASP A 91 -3.58 10.92 -19.25
C ASP A 91 -4.33 11.78 -20.28
N GLY A 92 -5.14 12.74 -19.79
CA GLY A 92 -5.97 13.62 -20.63
C GLY A 92 -7.23 12.98 -21.19
N ARG A 93 -7.48 11.68 -20.97
CA ARG A 93 -8.70 11.00 -21.46
C ARG A 93 -9.93 11.27 -20.59
N GLY A 94 -9.74 11.91 -19.43
CA GLY A 94 -10.81 12.20 -18.50
C GLY A 94 -11.22 10.99 -17.66
N TRP A 95 -12.48 10.94 -17.24
CA TRP A 95 -13.02 9.86 -16.43
C TRP A 95 -13.47 8.68 -17.29
N VAL A 96 -13.04 7.48 -16.90
CA VAL A 96 -13.38 6.21 -17.55
C VAL A 96 -14.04 5.30 -16.53
N ASP A 97 -15.15 4.69 -16.92
CA ASP A 97 -15.83 3.69 -16.09
C ASP A 97 -15.16 2.32 -16.30
N ILE A 98 -14.88 1.63 -15.20
CA ILE A 98 -14.27 0.30 -15.21
C ILE A 98 -15.05 -0.66 -14.30
N PRO A 99 -14.97 -1.98 -14.55
CA PRO A 99 -15.52 -2.96 -13.61
C PRO A 99 -14.84 -2.82 -12.23
N ASN A 100 -15.63 -2.89 -11.17
CA ASN A 100 -15.19 -2.57 -9.79
C ASN A 100 -13.91 -3.31 -9.36
N GLN A 101 -13.69 -4.53 -9.83
CA GLN A 101 -12.58 -5.39 -9.42
C GLN A 101 -11.30 -5.16 -10.24
N SER A 102 -11.35 -4.32 -11.29
CA SER A 102 -10.25 -4.24 -12.26
C SER A 102 -9.03 -3.49 -11.74
N LEU A 103 -9.19 -2.58 -10.78
CA LEU A 103 -8.10 -1.79 -10.20
C LEU A 103 -7.88 -2.00 -8.70
N ASP A 104 -8.89 -2.52 -7.97
CA ASP A 104 -8.77 -2.73 -6.52
C ASP A 104 -7.48 -3.54 -6.15
N PRO A 105 -7.07 -4.61 -6.88
CA PRO A 105 -5.81 -5.33 -6.59
C PRO A 105 -4.51 -4.51 -6.77
N GLU A 106 -4.57 -3.44 -7.58
CA GLU A 106 -3.43 -2.57 -7.87
C GLU A 106 -3.34 -1.39 -6.91
N VAL A 107 -4.43 -0.99 -6.26
CA VAL A 107 -4.43 0.14 -5.31
C VAL A 107 -3.69 -0.27 -4.04
N ILE A 108 -2.71 0.54 -3.64
CA ILE A 108 -1.93 0.30 -2.41
C ILE A 108 -2.07 1.43 -1.39
N GLY A 109 -2.65 2.57 -1.76
CA GLY A 109 -2.82 3.67 -0.83
C GLY A 109 -3.72 4.81 -1.30
N TRP A 110 -4.29 5.49 -0.31
CA TRP A 110 -5.01 6.75 -0.44
C TRP A 110 -4.02 7.90 -0.25
N VAL A 111 -3.86 8.71 -1.28
CA VAL A 111 -2.97 9.87 -1.29
C VAL A 111 -3.56 11.00 -0.46
N LYS A 112 -2.75 11.58 0.43
CA LYS A 112 -3.13 12.74 1.25
C LYS A 112 -2.50 14.02 0.79
N THR A 113 -1.22 13.95 0.46
CA THR A 113 -0.44 15.09 0.01
C THR A 113 0.58 14.60 -1.01
N VAL A 114 0.87 15.46 -1.97
CA VAL A 114 1.94 15.26 -2.94
C VAL A 114 2.91 16.41 -2.76
N HIS A 115 4.20 16.10 -2.71
CA HIS A 115 5.27 17.07 -2.58
C HIS A 115 6.24 16.91 -3.74
N GLN A 116 6.86 18.00 -4.15
CA GLN A 116 7.94 17.98 -5.11
C GLN A 116 9.13 18.71 -4.54
N GLU A 117 10.32 18.16 -4.79
CA GLU A 117 11.59 18.80 -4.52
C GLU A 117 12.10 19.43 -5.82
N ASP A 118 12.35 20.73 -5.79
CA ASP A 118 13.03 21.43 -6.87
C ASP A 118 14.19 22.29 -6.33
N ARG A 119 14.73 23.19 -7.17
CA ARG A 119 15.83 24.08 -6.78
C ARG A 119 15.48 25.04 -5.64
N ALA A 120 14.20 25.36 -5.45
CA ALA A 120 13.71 26.20 -4.37
C ALA A 120 13.39 25.40 -3.08
N GLY A 121 13.46 24.06 -3.16
CA GLY A 121 13.26 23.13 -2.06
C GLY A 121 11.93 22.38 -2.16
N TRP A 122 11.42 21.96 -1.01
CA TRP A 122 10.21 21.14 -0.91
C TRP A 122 8.95 22.00 -0.96
N HIS A 123 8.04 21.66 -1.88
CA HIS A 123 6.76 22.32 -2.02
C HIS A 123 5.64 21.30 -2.13
N GLN A 124 4.50 21.58 -1.49
CA GLN A 124 3.30 20.78 -1.63
C GLN A 124 2.62 21.14 -2.95
N LEU A 125 2.30 20.13 -3.76
CA LEU A 125 1.56 20.31 -5.00
C LEU A 125 0.06 20.40 -4.72
N ALA A 126 -0.62 21.25 -5.49
CA ALA A 126 -2.07 21.30 -5.51
C ALA A 126 -2.64 19.97 -6.01
N TRP A 127 -3.85 19.66 -5.56
CA TRP A 127 -4.55 18.39 -5.83
C TRP A 127 -4.84 18.15 -7.31
N ASP A 128 -4.85 19.21 -8.13
CA ASP A 128 -5.08 19.13 -9.56
C ASP A 128 -3.76 18.90 -10.30
N LEU A 129 -3.28 17.66 -10.23
CA LEU A 129 -2.23 17.16 -11.12
C LEU A 129 -2.89 16.68 -12.44
N ALA A 130 -3.60 17.57 -13.11
CA ALA A 130 -4.18 17.36 -14.44
C ALA A 130 -3.24 17.88 -15.53
#